data_AF-A0A1W5CTV4-F1
#
_entry.id   AF-A0A1W5CTV4-F1
#
_cell.length_a   1.000
_cell.length_b   1.000
_cell.length_c   1.000
_cell.angle_alpha   90.00
_cell.angle_beta   90.00
_cell.angle_gamma   90.00
#
_symmetry.space_group_name_H-M   'P 1'
#
loop_
_entity.id
_entity.type
_entity.pdbx_description
1 polymer ?
#
loop_
_entity_poly.entity_id
_entity_poly.type
_entity_poly.pdbx_seq_one_letter_code
_entity_poly.pdbx_strand_id
1 'polypeptide(L)'
;MAVENQASVPAKAHLAVSLTTSSPTISLSDSPSSPPFHLIVTTRITSSTNPGSAITLCTDGSVLDNGQHERQDGLFWGAFLPLQSTTQPSRCIPLAYPGSPNYGSTPDASPNLRERPWMRFETVPPMGQGALRIEHELSLDRMFQNSRLLKAADVRPGEKFRVQMDPKRLFWAGWWTFGALNDGELGGKRFAKWERPDEDGSIGNLMPGEQRPDFKRMEKEGWVFSERFDDLEVTDDTEHSVIVEFIE
;
A
#
# COMPACT_ATOMS: atom_id res chain seq x y z
N MET A 1 -31.87 -34.07 -3.68
CA MET A 1 -31.83 -32.65 -3.27
C MET A 1 -30.73 -31.99 -4.06
N ALA A 2 -31.10 -31.23 -5.08
CA ALA A 2 -30.15 -30.39 -5.80
C ALA A 2 -29.81 -29.22 -4.88
N VAL A 3 -28.54 -29.08 -4.52
CA VAL A 3 -28.04 -27.86 -3.89
C VAL A 3 -28.05 -26.82 -4.99
N GLU A 4 -28.98 -25.87 -4.91
CA GLU A 4 -28.93 -24.65 -5.73
C GLU A 4 -27.56 -24.01 -5.51
N ASN A 5 -26.73 -24.01 -6.55
CA ASN A 5 -25.55 -23.18 -6.62
C ASN A 5 -26.06 -21.73 -6.59
N GLN A 6 -26.12 -21.14 -5.40
CA GLN A 6 -26.27 -19.69 -5.28
C GLN A 6 -25.09 -19.08 -6.04
N ALA A 7 -25.39 -18.35 -7.10
CA ALA A 7 -24.40 -17.55 -7.79
C ALA A 7 -23.73 -16.67 -6.74
N SER A 8 -22.40 -16.83 -6.57
CA SER A 8 -21.65 -16.02 -5.64
C SER A 8 -21.73 -14.57 -6.09
N VAL A 9 -22.21 -13.69 -5.22
CA VAL A 9 -22.19 -12.24 -5.48
C VAL A 9 -20.75 -11.84 -5.80
N PRO A 10 -20.49 -11.10 -6.89
CA PRO A 10 -19.14 -10.65 -7.22
C PRO A 10 -18.51 -9.92 -6.04
N ALA A 11 -17.26 -10.27 -5.71
CA ALA A 11 -16.50 -9.55 -4.71
C ALA A 11 -16.35 -8.10 -5.16
N LYS A 12 -16.74 -7.12 -4.34
CA LYS A 12 -16.47 -5.70 -4.57
C LYS A 12 -16.21 -4.99 -3.26
N ALA A 13 -15.28 -4.05 -3.27
CA ALA A 13 -15.02 -3.22 -2.10
C ALA A 13 -14.46 -1.85 -2.48
N HIS A 14 -14.67 -0.89 -1.58
CA HIS A 14 -14.11 0.44 -1.65
C HIS A 14 -13.34 0.73 -0.37
N LEU A 15 -12.08 1.13 -0.52
CA LEU A 15 -11.22 1.59 0.56
C LEU A 15 -11.05 3.10 0.50
N ALA A 16 -11.22 3.76 1.64
CA ALA A 16 -10.77 5.13 1.83
C ALA A 16 -9.41 5.12 2.52
N VAL A 17 -8.46 5.87 1.94
CA VAL A 17 -7.11 6.07 2.46
C VAL A 17 -6.95 7.53 2.82
N SER A 18 -6.47 7.81 4.02
CA SER A 18 -6.25 9.19 4.50
C SER A 18 -4.84 9.35 5.02
N LEU A 19 -4.29 10.55 4.84
CA LEU A 19 -2.96 10.91 5.31
C LEU A 19 -3.03 11.89 6.48
N THR A 20 -2.27 11.60 7.52
CA THR A 20 -2.00 12.51 8.64
C THR A 20 -0.52 12.49 8.98
N THR A 21 -0.10 13.31 9.94
CA THR A 21 1.29 13.36 10.41
C THR A 21 1.34 13.21 11.92
N SER A 22 2.44 12.70 12.45
CA SER A 22 2.63 12.57 13.91
C SER A 22 2.66 13.93 14.62
N SER A 23 3.00 14.99 13.90
CA SER A 23 3.07 16.38 14.37
C SER A 23 2.72 17.33 13.20
N PRO A 24 2.21 18.54 13.45
CA PRO A 24 2.14 19.58 12.41
C PRO A 24 3.51 20.23 12.12
N THR A 25 4.55 19.86 12.87
CA THR A 25 5.87 20.48 12.79
C THR A 25 6.99 19.45 12.64
N ILE A 26 8.06 19.86 11.98
CA ILE A 26 9.30 19.10 11.80
C ILE A 26 10.43 19.93 12.37
N SER A 27 11.10 19.43 13.40
CA SER A 27 12.25 20.13 13.96
C SER A 27 13.48 19.98 13.06
N LEU A 28 14.19 21.08 12.86
CA LEU A 28 15.47 21.14 12.15
C LEU A 28 16.65 20.83 13.08
N SER A 29 16.45 20.83 14.41
CA SER A 29 17.48 20.39 15.34
C SER A 29 17.58 18.87 15.35
N ASP A 30 18.77 18.41 15.01
CA ASP A 30 19.12 16.99 14.99
C ASP A 30 19.47 16.54 16.42
N SER A 31 18.46 16.52 17.31
CA SER A 31 18.63 15.95 18.64
C SER A 31 18.31 14.46 18.60
N PRO A 32 19.23 13.58 19.03
CA PRO A 32 18.97 12.13 19.09
C PRO A 32 17.85 11.74 20.08
N SER A 33 17.35 12.69 20.89
CA SER A 33 16.21 12.49 21.79
C SER A 33 14.86 12.88 21.20
N SER A 34 14.82 13.49 20.02
CA SER A 34 13.56 13.91 19.39
C SER A 34 12.87 12.69 18.76
N PRO A 35 11.57 12.46 19.00
CA PRO A 35 10.85 11.37 18.35
C PRO A 35 10.84 11.60 16.83
N PRO A 36 10.93 10.54 16.02
CA PRO A 36 10.90 10.70 14.58
C PRO A 36 9.57 11.30 14.12
N PHE A 37 9.65 12.15 13.09
CA PHE A 37 8.47 12.59 12.37
C PHE A 37 7.93 11.44 11.51
N HIS A 38 6.61 11.22 11.51
CA HIS A 38 5.98 10.15 10.75
C HIS A 38 4.87 10.68 9.84
N LEU A 39 4.78 10.10 8.65
CA LEU A 39 3.57 10.14 7.84
C LEU A 39 2.70 8.95 8.25
N ILE A 40 1.44 9.21 8.58
CA ILE A 40 0.51 8.21 9.08
C ILE A 40 -0.60 8.02 8.05
N VAL A 41 -0.58 6.87 7.40
CA VAL A 41 -1.60 6.47 6.42
C VAL A 41 -2.63 5.60 7.13
N THR A 42 -3.90 6.00 7.06
CA THR A 42 -5.02 5.27 7.66
C THR A 42 -5.98 4.82 6.58
N THR A 43 -6.25 3.51 6.55
CA THR A 43 -7.11 2.87 5.55
C THR A 43 -8.29 2.17 6.20
N ARG A 44 -9.48 2.40 5.66
CA ARG A 44 -10.74 1.79 6.11
C ARG A 44 -11.60 1.36 4.94
N ILE A 45 -12.44 0.36 5.17
CA ILE A 45 -13.47 -0.05 4.21
C ILE A 45 -14.64 0.93 4.30
N THR A 46 -15.05 1.51 3.18
CA THR A 46 -16.22 2.41 3.08
C THR A 46 -17.45 1.72 2.51
N SER A 47 -17.24 0.74 1.61
CA SER A 47 -18.28 -0.14 1.11
C SER A 47 -17.72 -1.51 0.76
N SER A 48 -18.54 -2.56 0.86
CA SER A 48 -18.13 -3.91 0.51
C SER A 48 -19.35 -4.80 0.28
N THR A 49 -19.22 -5.78 -0.63
CA THR A 49 -20.19 -6.88 -0.75
C THR A 49 -20.10 -7.87 0.41
N ASN A 50 -19.06 -7.80 1.24
CA ASN A 50 -18.91 -8.57 2.47
C ASN A 50 -18.44 -7.67 3.64
N PRO A 51 -19.32 -6.82 4.19
CA PRO A 51 -18.95 -5.81 5.19
C PRO A 51 -18.43 -6.40 6.53
N GLY A 52 -18.76 -7.66 6.82
CA GLY A 52 -18.31 -8.35 8.04
C GLY A 52 -16.90 -8.93 7.93
N SER A 53 -16.30 -8.96 6.74
CA SER A 53 -14.96 -9.51 6.52
C SER A 53 -13.91 -8.42 6.40
N ALA A 54 -12.71 -8.73 6.89
CA ALA A 54 -11.52 -7.95 6.62
C ALA A 54 -11.11 -8.06 5.14
N ILE A 55 -10.26 -7.16 4.67
CA ILE A 55 -9.65 -7.22 3.34
C ILE A 55 -8.15 -7.30 3.51
N THR A 56 -7.53 -8.32 2.92
CA THR A 56 -6.06 -8.41 2.83
C THR A 56 -5.64 -8.07 1.42
N LEU A 57 -4.67 -7.17 1.28
CA LEU A 57 -4.14 -6.74 0.00
C LEU A 57 -2.62 -6.75 -0.02
N CYS A 58 -2.05 -6.92 -1.21
CA CYS A 58 -0.62 -6.69 -1.41
C CYS A 58 -0.33 -5.19 -1.26
N THR A 59 0.73 -4.79 -0.57
CA THR A 59 1.00 -3.37 -0.32
C THR A 59 2.24 -2.84 -1.01
N ASP A 60 3.09 -3.71 -1.59
CA ASP A 60 4.35 -3.35 -2.26
C ASP A 60 4.25 -2.10 -3.16
N GLY A 61 5.13 -1.13 -2.90
CA GLY A 61 5.23 0.10 -3.68
C GLY A 61 4.04 1.06 -3.57
N SER A 62 3.07 0.80 -2.69
CA SER A 62 1.95 1.70 -2.41
C SER A 62 2.18 2.54 -1.15
N VAL A 63 1.24 3.43 -0.83
CA VAL A 63 1.24 4.19 0.44
C VAL A 63 1.08 3.30 1.68
N LEU A 64 0.73 2.03 1.50
CA LEU A 64 0.58 1.03 2.56
C LEU A 64 1.82 0.13 2.71
N ASP A 65 2.84 0.34 1.88
CA ASP A 65 4.12 -0.37 2.00
C ASP A 65 4.95 0.26 3.12
N ASN A 66 5.02 -0.39 4.28
CA ASN A 66 5.74 0.12 5.45
C ASN A 66 7.24 -0.19 5.46
N GLY A 67 7.77 -0.97 4.53
CA GLY A 67 9.18 -1.35 4.54
C GLY A 67 9.59 -2.20 5.75
N GLN A 68 10.50 -3.14 5.54
CA GLN A 68 11.20 -3.89 6.58
C GLN A 68 12.64 -4.21 6.16
N HIS A 69 12.95 -4.08 4.85
CA HIS A 69 14.30 -4.19 4.32
C HIS A 69 14.76 -2.83 3.80
N GLU A 70 15.82 -2.31 4.41
CA GLU A 70 16.67 -1.23 3.88
C GLU A 70 15.94 0.02 3.36
N ARG A 71 14.80 0.39 3.98
CA ARG A 71 13.98 1.55 3.60
C ARG A 71 13.41 1.50 2.17
N GLN A 72 13.27 0.31 1.58
CA GLN A 72 12.52 0.12 0.33
C GLN A 72 11.02 -0.01 0.62
N ASP A 73 10.40 1.12 0.95
CA ASP A 73 8.99 1.22 1.31
C ASP A 73 8.25 2.20 0.39
N GLY A 74 7.00 2.53 0.72
CA GLY A 74 6.19 3.45 -0.09
C GLY A 74 6.87 4.79 -0.37
N LEU A 75 7.68 5.32 0.57
CA LEU A 75 8.46 6.55 0.34
C LEU A 75 9.51 6.34 -0.75
N PHE A 76 10.25 5.24 -0.70
CA PHE A 76 11.28 4.91 -1.68
C PHE A 76 10.69 4.75 -3.10
N TRP A 77 9.51 4.11 -3.21
CA TRP A 77 8.81 3.85 -4.47
C TRP A 77 8.05 5.07 -5.04
N GLY A 78 8.03 6.19 -4.31
CA GLY A 78 7.32 7.39 -4.72
C GLY A 78 5.81 7.30 -4.56
N ALA A 79 5.34 6.55 -3.55
CA ALA A 79 3.93 6.58 -3.15
C ALA A 79 3.50 7.93 -2.57
N PHE A 80 4.46 8.78 -2.21
CA PHE A 80 4.26 10.14 -1.80
C PHE A 80 4.89 11.10 -2.82
N LEU A 81 4.17 12.17 -3.15
CA LEU A 81 4.70 13.24 -3.97
C LEU A 81 5.82 13.98 -3.22
N PRO A 82 6.73 14.68 -3.93
CA PRO A 82 7.71 15.54 -3.30
C PRO A 82 7.05 16.53 -2.34
N LEU A 83 7.68 16.77 -1.19
CA LEU A 83 7.21 17.82 -0.29
C LEU A 83 7.32 19.16 -1.01
N GLN A 84 6.22 19.88 -1.18
CA GLN A 84 6.17 21.10 -1.98
C GLN A 84 5.97 22.32 -1.09
N SER A 85 6.82 23.35 -1.23
CA SER A 85 6.64 24.59 -0.49
C SER A 85 5.30 25.25 -0.82
N THR A 86 4.58 25.72 0.21
CA THR A 86 3.28 26.38 0.05
C THR A 86 3.40 27.81 -0.47
N THR A 87 4.59 28.41 -0.44
CA THR A 87 4.85 29.78 -0.90
C THR A 87 5.67 29.82 -2.19
N GLN A 88 6.48 28.80 -2.46
CA GLN A 88 7.30 28.71 -3.67
C GLN A 88 7.20 27.30 -4.29
N PRO A 89 6.20 27.01 -5.14
CA PRO A 89 5.94 25.66 -5.66
C PRO A 89 7.09 24.98 -6.41
N SER A 90 8.11 25.73 -6.84
CA SER A 90 9.35 25.22 -7.44
C SER A 90 10.34 24.64 -6.42
N ARG A 91 10.18 24.95 -5.13
CA ARG A 91 10.96 24.37 -4.02
C ARG A 91 10.28 23.08 -3.58
N CYS A 92 10.85 21.97 -4.02
CA CYS A 92 10.38 20.63 -3.69
C CYS A 92 11.49 19.78 -3.06
N ILE A 93 11.12 18.93 -2.10
CA ILE A 93 12.00 17.91 -1.52
C ILE A 93 11.55 16.54 -2.04
N PRO A 94 12.26 15.93 -2.99
CA PRO A 94 11.90 14.62 -3.51
C PRO A 94 12.12 13.55 -2.43
N LEU A 95 11.07 12.79 -2.13
CA LEU A 95 11.12 11.70 -1.16
C LEU A 95 11.54 10.37 -1.82
N ALA A 96 11.11 10.17 -3.07
CA ALA A 96 11.34 8.95 -3.84
C ALA A 96 12.79 8.79 -4.32
N TYR A 97 13.21 7.54 -4.49
CA TYR A 97 14.45 7.24 -5.18
C TYR A 97 14.32 7.60 -6.68
N PRO A 98 15.30 8.30 -7.29
CA PRO A 98 15.19 8.80 -8.66
C PRO A 98 15.32 7.73 -9.75
N GLY A 99 15.66 6.49 -9.40
CA GLY A 99 15.72 5.39 -10.35
C GLY A 99 14.47 4.51 -10.28
N SER A 100 14.14 3.83 -11.37
CA SER A 100 13.19 2.72 -11.35
C SER A 100 13.98 1.42 -11.23
N PRO A 101 13.94 0.73 -10.08
CA PRO A 101 14.47 -0.62 -9.98
C PRO A 101 13.85 -1.50 -11.07
N ASN A 102 14.71 -2.12 -11.86
CA ASN A 102 14.27 -3.08 -12.86
C ASN A 102 14.08 -4.42 -12.14
N TYR A 103 12.86 -4.69 -11.72
CA TYR A 103 12.49 -6.03 -11.28
C TYR A 103 12.38 -6.92 -12.50
N GLY A 104 13.49 -7.54 -12.87
CA GLY A 104 13.44 -8.68 -13.76
C GLY A 104 12.52 -9.75 -13.16
N SER A 105 11.71 -10.40 -13.99
CA SER A 105 11.05 -11.64 -13.60
C SER A 105 12.12 -12.61 -13.14
N THR A 106 12.25 -12.83 -11.84
CA THR A 106 13.18 -13.83 -11.32
C THR A 106 12.54 -15.19 -11.59
N PRO A 107 13.12 -16.03 -12.45
CA PRO A 107 12.52 -17.33 -12.82
C PRO A 107 12.30 -18.24 -11.61
N ASP A 108 13.09 -18.02 -10.54
CA ASP A 108 13.07 -18.79 -9.29
C ASP A 108 12.14 -18.19 -8.21
N ALA A 109 11.28 -17.21 -8.56
CA ALA A 109 10.33 -16.67 -7.60
C ALA A 109 9.35 -17.76 -7.13
N SER A 110 9.12 -17.86 -5.81
CA SER A 110 8.14 -18.80 -5.27
C SER A 110 6.76 -18.60 -5.93
N PRO A 111 6.03 -19.68 -6.25
CA PRO A 111 4.65 -19.59 -6.71
C PRO A 111 3.71 -19.06 -5.61
N ASN A 112 4.09 -19.24 -4.33
CA ASN A 112 3.39 -18.63 -3.20
C ASN A 112 3.85 -17.18 -3.05
N LEU A 113 2.97 -16.22 -3.31
CA LEU A 113 3.31 -14.80 -3.22
C LEU A 113 3.77 -14.40 -1.82
N ARG A 114 3.31 -15.09 -0.76
CA ARG A 114 3.72 -14.81 0.63
C ARG A 114 5.18 -15.15 0.92
N GLU A 115 5.81 -15.97 0.09
CA GLU A 115 7.21 -16.35 0.23
C GLU A 115 8.14 -15.45 -0.61
N ARG A 116 7.60 -14.50 -1.37
CA ARG A 116 8.39 -13.58 -2.17
C ARG A 116 8.89 -12.44 -1.28
N PRO A 117 10.21 -12.21 -1.17
CA PRO A 117 10.76 -11.27 -0.19
C PRO A 117 10.41 -9.80 -0.45
N TRP A 118 10.01 -9.45 -1.68
CA TRP A 118 9.55 -8.10 -2.03
C TRP A 118 8.04 -7.93 -1.90
N MET A 119 7.24 -9.00 -1.76
CA MET A 119 5.79 -8.85 -1.63
C MET A 119 5.39 -8.76 -0.17
N ARG A 120 4.46 -7.84 0.10
CA ARG A 120 3.95 -7.56 1.44
C ARG A 120 2.45 -7.57 1.42
N PHE A 121 1.85 -7.97 2.52
CA PHE A 121 0.41 -8.05 2.64
C PHE A 121 -0.02 -7.43 3.96
N GLU A 122 -1.03 -6.58 3.91
CA GLU A 122 -1.63 -5.96 5.08
C GLU A 122 -3.13 -6.22 5.08
N THR A 123 -3.70 -6.27 6.29
CA THR A 123 -5.13 -6.50 6.50
C THR A 123 -5.81 -5.21 6.94
N VAL A 124 -6.78 -4.75 6.15
CA VAL A 124 -7.75 -3.72 6.55
C VAL A 124 -8.87 -4.41 7.35
N PRO A 125 -9.15 -3.97 8.59
CA PRO A 125 -10.21 -4.55 9.41
C PRO A 125 -11.60 -4.48 8.75
N PRO A 126 -12.58 -5.29 9.20
CA PRO A 126 -13.95 -5.22 8.71
C PRO A 126 -14.56 -3.83 8.82
N MET A 127 -15.58 -3.57 7.99
CA MET A 127 -16.23 -2.27 7.95
C MET A 127 -16.81 -1.89 9.32
N GLY A 128 -16.43 -0.71 9.81
CA GLY A 128 -16.86 -0.21 11.12
C GLY A 128 -16.11 -0.81 12.33
N GLN A 129 -15.10 -1.67 12.13
CA GLN A 129 -14.32 -2.29 13.20
C GLN A 129 -12.91 -1.70 13.36
N GLY A 130 -12.69 -0.49 12.86
CA GLY A 130 -11.42 0.22 12.95
C GLY A 130 -10.81 0.50 11.59
N ALA A 131 -9.50 0.67 11.56
CA ALA A 131 -8.72 1.00 10.37
C ALA A 131 -7.32 0.38 10.45
N LEU A 132 -6.76 0.07 9.29
CA LEU A 132 -5.33 -0.20 9.16
C LEU A 132 -4.57 1.11 9.29
N ARG A 133 -3.52 1.14 10.11
CA ARG A 133 -2.66 2.32 10.30
C ARG A 133 -1.21 1.95 9.99
N ILE A 134 -0.65 2.61 8.97
CA ILE A 134 0.75 2.46 8.56
C ILE A 134 1.50 3.75 8.88
N GLU A 135 2.64 3.62 9.55
CA GLU A 135 3.52 4.75 9.87
C GLU A 135 4.78 4.69 9.02
N HIS A 136 5.04 5.74 8.26
CA HIS A 136 6.29 5.93 7.52
C HIS A 136 7.16 6.91 8.27
N GLU A 137 8.24 6.42 8.87
CA GLU A 137 9.26 7.28 9.48
C GLU A 137 9.88 8.19 8.41
N LEU A 138 9.91 9.50 8.68
CA LEU A 138 10.48 10.52 7.81
C LEU A 138 11.39 11.45 8.62
N SER A 139 12.56 10.92 9.01
CA SER A 139 13.63 11.73 9.61
C SER A 139 14.18 12.78 8.63
N LEU A 140 14.88 13.80 9.14
CA LEU A 140 15.52 14.81 8.28
C LEU A 140 16.46 14.17 7.26
N ASP A 141 17.35 13.28 7.71
CA ASP A 141 18.25 12.52 6.83
C ASP A 141 17.49 11.83 5.70
N ARG A 142 16.40 11.14 6.06
CA ARG A 142 15.57 10.43 5.09
C ARG A 142 14.87 11.38 4.13
N MET A 143 14.37 12.50 4.62
CA MET A 143 13.67 13.49 3.81
C MET A 143 14.57 14.09 2.73
N PHE A 144 15.83 14.36 3.06
CA PHE A 144 16.78 14.99 2.14
C PHE A 144 17.68 14.00 1.39
N GLN A 145 17.60 12.69 1.67
CA GLN A 145 18.49 11.67 1.10
C GLN A 145 18.52 11.69 -0.45
N ASN A 146 17.37 11.93 -1.08
CA ASN A 146 17.22 11.93 -2.54
C ASN A 146 17.26 13.34 -3.14
N SER A 147 17.31 14.38 -2.30
CA SER A 147 17.31 15.76 -2.76
C SER A 147 18.70 16.21 -3.18
N ARG A 148 18.84 16.56 -4.47
CA ARG A 148 20.10 17.13 -5.00
C ARG A 148 20.16 18.65 -4.89
N LEU A 149 19.02 19.32 -4.96
CA LEU A 149 18.94 20.79 -5.11
C LEU A 149 18.61 21.51 -3.80
N LEU A 150 17.81 20.90 -2.92
CA LEU A 150 17.40 21.51 -1.66
C LEU A 150 17.91 20.66 -0.50
N LYS A 151 18.78 21.20 0.35
CA LYS A 151 19.33 20.51 1.52
C LYS A 151 18.64 21.00 2.79
N ALA A 152 18.80 20.26 3.89
CA ALA A 152 18.26 20.66 5.19
C ALA A 152 18.70 22.08 5.59
N ALA A 153 19.96 22.44 5.32
CA ALA A 153 20.50 23.77 5.59
C ALA A 153 19.86 24.91 4.77
N ASP A 154 19.15 24.59 3.69
CA ASP A 154 18.45 25.56 2.84
C ASP A 154 17.02 25.84 3.30
N VAL A 155 16.52 25.08 4.29
CA VAL A 155 15.19 25.21 4.87
C VAL A 155 15.27 26.02 6.15
N ARG A 156 14.46 27.07 6.24
CA ARG A 156 14.40 27.97 7.39
C ARG A 156 13.22 27.63 8.30
N PRO A 157 13.34 27.87 9.62
CA PRO A 157 12.19 27.84 10.52
C PRO A 157 11.04 28.72 9.99
N GLY A 158 9.82 28.21 10.10
CA GLY A 158 8.60 28.82 9.57
C GLY A 158 8.27 28.47 8.11
N GLU A 159 9.18 27.84 7.36
CA GLU A 159 8.84 27.33 6.02
C GLU A 159 7.81 26.20 6.12
N LYS A 160 6.80 26.26 5.23
CA LYS A 160 5.69 25.31 5.18
C LYS A 160 5.73 24.50 3.90
N PHE A 161 5.59 23.19 4.05
CA PHE A 161 5.57 22.25 2.95
C PHE A 161 4.29 21.42 3.00
N ARG A 162 3.74 21.14 1.83
CA ARG A 162 2.59 20.25 1.66
C ARG A 162 3.08 18.82 1.51
N VAL A 163 2.40 17.90 2.19
CA VAL A 163 2.56 16.46 2.05
C VAL A 163 1.38 15.91 1.26
N GLN A 164 1.62 15.05 0.28
CA GLN A 164 0.58 14.44 -0.54
C GLN A 164 0.94 13.00 -0.91
N MET A 165 -0.06 12.15 -0.99
CA MET A 165 0.06 10.83 -1.63
C MET A 165 0.04 11.00 -3.15
N ASP A 166 0.72 10.11 -3.87
CA ASP A 166 0.54 10.01 -5.33
C ASP A 166 -0.74 9.21 -5.62
N PRO A 167 -1.76 9.79 -6.28
CA PRO A 167 -2.99 9.08 -6.64
C PRO A 167 -2.75 7.78 -7.41
N LYS A 168 -1.66 7.69 -8.18
CA LYS A 168 -1.30 6.49 -8.95
C LYS A 168 -0.72 5.37 -8.10
N ARG A 169 -0.43 5.64 -6.82
CA ARG A 169 0.21 4.74 -5.86
C ARG A 169 -0.60 4.55 -4.58
N LEU A 170 -1.82 5.07 -4.51
CA LEU A 170 -2.77 4.75 -3.42
C LEU A 170 -2.97 3.25 -3.31
N PHE A 171 -3.09 2.61 -4.47
CA PHE A 171 -3.15 1.17 -4.60
C PHE A 171 -2.40 0.77 -5.88
N TRP A 172 -1.28 0.09 -5.68
CA TRP A 172 -0.51 -0.56 -6.72
C TRP A 172 -0.53 -2.08 -6.48
N ALA A 173 -1.61 -2.63 -5.90
CA ALA A 173 -1.59 -4.05 -5.56
C ALA A 173 -1.98 -4.91 -6.76
N GLY A 174 -1.08 -5.82 -7.13
CA GLY A 174 -1.40 -6.93 -8.03
C GLY A 174 -2.10 -8.11 -7.32
N TRP A 175 -2.68 -7.89 -6.13
CA TRP A 175 -3.35 -8.94 -5.36
C TRP A 175 -4.21 -8.39 -4.20
N TRP A 176 -5.44 -8.87 -4.03
CA TRP A 176 -6.27 -8.64 -2.83
C TRP A 176 -7.33 -9.73 -2.64
N THR A 177 -7.84 -9.92 -1.42
CA THR A 177 -8.97 -10.82 -1.14
C THR A 177 -9.65 -10.52 0.20
N PHE A 178 -10.81 -11.12 0.44
CA PHE A 178 -11.46 -11.11 1.76
C PHE A 178 -10.80 -12.07 2.75
N GLY A 179 -10.74 -11.64 4.01
CA GLY A 179 -10.18 -12.40 5.13
C GLY A 179 -8.98 -11.71 5.76
N ALA A 180 -8.73 -12.02 7.03
CA ALA A 180 -7.61 -11.49 7.79
C ALA A 180 -6.39 -12.42 7.74
N LEU A 181 -5.20 -11.81 7.77
CA LEU A 181 -3.93 -12.53 7.96
C LEU A 181 -3.80 -13.12 9.37
N ASN A 182 -2.71 -13.87 9.59
CA ASN A 182 -2.32 -14.46 10.88
C ASN A 182 -3.39 -15.40 11.45
N ASP A 183 -3.93 -15.14 12.64
CA ASP A 183 -4.94 -15.99 13.28
C ASP A 183 -6.33 -15.90 12.62
N GLY A 184 -6.46 -15.13 11.53
CA GLY A 184 -7.66 -15.01 10.69
C GLY A 184 -7.81 -16.09 9.62
N GLU A 185 -8.76 -15.87 8.71
CA GLU A 185 -9.16 -16.83 7.67
C GLU A 185 -8.04 -17.17 6.67
N LEU A 186 -7.08 -16.25 6.50
CA LEU A 186 -5.92 -16.41 5.62
C LEU A 186 -4.69 -16.97 6.36
N GLY A 187 -4.84 -17.32 7.64
CA GLY A 187 -3.84 -18.01 8.43
C GLY A 187 -3.36 -19.30 7.78
N GLY A 188 -2.05 -19.42 7.57
CA GLY A 188 -1.42 -20.58 6.95
C GLY A 188 -1.78 -20.82 5.47
N LYS A 189 -2.55 -19.93 4.83
CA LYS A 189 -2.90 -20.05 3.41
C LYS A 189 -1.75 -19.60 2.51
N ARG A 190 -1.71 -20.16 1.30
CA ARG A 190 -0.76 -19.80 0.23
C ARG A 190 -1.44 -18.87 -0.76
N PHE A 191 -0.74 -17.83 -1.21
CA PHE A 191 -1.32 -16.85 -2.13
C PHE A 191 -0.86 -17.15 -3.55
N ALA A 192 -1.83 -17.39 -4.43
CA ALA A 192 -1.58 -17.63 -5.84
C ALA A 192 -1.42 -16.29 -6.58
N LYS A 193 -0.60 -16.26 -7.63
CA LYS A 193 -0.45 -15.08 -8.49
C LYS A 193 -1.68 -14.76 -9.35
N TRP A 194 -2.58 -15.71 -9.52
CA TRP A 194 -3.74 -15.57 -10.40
C TRP A 194 -4.93 -14.95 -9.68
N GLU A 195 -5.75 -14.24 -10.45
CA GLU A 195 -7.10 -13.89 -10.04
C GLU A 195 -7.99 -15.14 -9.95
N ARG A 196 -9.06 -15.02 -9.17
CA ARG A 196 -10.15 -15.97 -9.13
C ARG A 196 -10.72 -16.09 -10.55
N PRO A 197 -10.98 -17.33 -11.03
CA PRO A 197 -11.55 -17.50 -12.35
C PRO A 197 -12.99 -16.97 -12.38
N ASP A 198 -13.37 -16.36 -13.51
CA ASP A 198 -14.75 -15.98 -13.80
C ASP A 198 -15.64 -17.24 -13.92
N GLU A 199 -16.97 -17.05 -14.00
CA GLU A 199 -17.92 -18.16 -14.14
C GLU A 199 -17.67 -19.01 -15.41
N ASP A 200 -17.19 -18.37 -16.49
CA ASP A 200 -16.78 -19.04 -17.72
C ASP A 200 -15.38 -19.68 -17.62
N GLY A 201 -14.71 -19.46 -16.49
CA GLY A 201 -13.39 -19.96 -16.18
C GLY A 201 -12.23 -19.11 -16.75
N SER A 202 -12.51 -17.96 -17.36
CA SER A 202 -11.48 -17.03 -17.78
C SER A 202 -10.74 -16.43 -16.56
N ILE A 203 -9.50 -15.98 -16.78
CA ILE A 203 -8.62 -15.43 -15.73
C ILE A 203 -8.04 -14.14 -16.31
N GLY A 204 -8.27 -13.01 -15.64
CA GLY A 204 -7.86 -11.71 -16.17
C GLY A 204 -6.35 -11.55 -16.34
N ASN A 205 -5.56 -12.22 -15.50
CA ASN A 205 -4.10 -12.07 -15.46
C ASN A 205 -3.31 -13.32 -15.90
N LEU A 206 -3.89 -14.23 -16.69
CA LEU A 206 -3.14 -15.36 -17.26
C LEU A 206 -2.26 -14.91 -18.43
N MET A 207 -0.94 -15.03 -18.29
CA MET A 207 0.01 -14.64 -19.34
C MET A 207 0.00 -15.62 -20.52
N PRO A 208 0.27 -15.15 -21.76
CA PRO A 208 0.41 -16.03 -22.92
C PRO A 208 1.44 -17.13 -22.69
N GLY A 209 1.06 -18.38 -22.94
CA GLY A 209 1.92 -19.55 -22.75
C GLY A 209 1.94 -20.13 -21.33
N GLU A 210 1.28 -19.50 -20.35
CA GLU A 210 1.09 -20.11 -19.04
C GLU A 210 0.04 -21.22 -19.07
N GLN A 211 0.34 -22.32 -18.38
CA GLN A 211 -0.63 -23.38 -18.17
C GLN A 211 -1.69 -22.91 -17.17
N ARG A 212 -2.96 -23.06 -17.56
CA ARG A 212 -4.09 -22.77 -16.67
C ARG A 212 -4.01 -23.61 -15.39
N PRO A 213 -4.09 -23.01 -14.19
CA PRO A 213 -4.01 -23.76 -12.94
C PRO A 213 -5.25 -24.63 -12.70
N ASP A 214 -5.07 -25.74 -11.99
CA ASP A 214 -6.19 -26.55 -11.47
C ASP A 214 -6.70 -25.91 -10.17
N PHE A 215 -7.61 -24.95 -10.32
CA PHE A 215 -8.20 -24.19 -9.23
C PHE A 215 -8.79 -25.07 -8.13
N LYS A 216 -9.59 -26.08 -8.51
CA LYS A 216 -10.27 -26.95 -7.53
C LYS A 216 -9.28 -27.73 -6.69
N ARG A 217 -8.19 -28.21 -7.31
CA ARG A 217 -7.11 -28.88 -6.57
C ARG A 217 -6.38 -27.88 -5.67
N MET A 218 -6.02 -26.72 -6.19
CA MET A 218 -5.28 -25.70 -5.45
C MET A 218 -6.07 -25.17 -4.23
N GLU A 219 -7.35 -24.88 -4.37
CA GLU A 219 -8.21 -24.47 -3.25
C GLU A 219 -8.26 -25.54 -2.15
N LYS A 220 -8.39 -26.83 -2.52
CA LYS A 220 -8.34 -27.96 -1.57
C LYS A 220 -7.00 -28.05 -0.84
N GLU A 221 -5.92 -27.66 -1.49
CA GLU A 221 -4.60 -27.60 -0.90
C GLU A 221 -4.35 -26.29 -0.11
N GLY A 222 -5.33 -25.40 0.00
CA GLY A 222 -5.25 -24.18 0.80
C GLY A 222 -4.62 -22.97 0.08
N TRP A 223 -4.64 -22.96 -1.25
CA TRP A 223 -4.32 -21.77 -2.04
C TRP A 223 -5.49 -20.78 -2.06
N VAL A 224 -5.16 -19.50 -2.06
CA VAL A 224 -6.09 -18.37 -2.16
C VAL A 224 -5.71 -17.55 -3.39
N PHE A 225 -6.72 -17.19 -4.17
CA PHE A 225 -6.60 -16.40 -5.39
C PHE A 225 -6.98 -14.95 -5.11
N SER A 226 -6.43 -14.03 -5.90
CA SER A 226 -6.88 -12.64 -5.81
C SER A 226 -8.32 -12.53 -6.28
N GLU A 227 -9.11 -11.65 -5.67
CA GLU A 227 -10.29 -11.14 -6.35
C GLU A 227 -9.86 -10.22 -7.51
N ARG A 228 -10.77 -9.86 -8.42
CA ARG A 228 -10.42 -9.06 -9.61
C ARG A 228 -9.90 -7.69 -9.21
N PHE A 229 -8.88 -7.20 -9.90
CA PHE A 229 -8.30 -5.90 -9.54
C PHE A 229 -9.28 -4.73 -9.71
N ASP A 230 -10.11 -4.77 -10.75
CA ASP A 230 -11.12 -3.74 -11.04
C ASP A 230 -12.27 -3.69 -10.02
N ASP A 231 -12.37 -4.70 -9.16
CA ASP A 231 -13.41 -4.80 -8.13
C ASP A 231 -12.99 -4.19 -6.78
N LEU A 232 -11.75 -3.70 -6.66
CA LEU A 232 -11.27 -2.95 -5.50
C LEU A 232 -10.99 -1.50 -5.89
N GLU A 233 -11.86 -0.60 -5.45
CA GLU A 233 -11.65 0.83 -5.58
C GLU A 233 -10.91 1.37 -4.35
N VAL A 234 -9.95 2.27 -4.57
CA VAL A 234 -9.21 2.94 -3.50
C VAL A 234 -9.17 4.43 -3.76
N THR A 235 -9.65 5.23 -2.81
CA THR A 235 -9.72 6.69 -2.93
C THR A 235 -8.96 7.39 -1.81
N ASP A 236 -8.36 8.52 -2.15
CA ASP A 236 -7.82 9.47 -1.16
C ASP A 236 -8.98 10.23 -0.51
N ASP A 237 -9.13 10.05 0.80
CA ASP A 237 -10.13 10.67 1.69
C ASP A 237 -9.44 11.64 2.67
N THR A 238 -8.27 12.16 2.30
CA THR A 238 -7.57 13.16 3.11
C THR A 238 -8.37 14.47 3.10
N GLU A 239 -9.07 14.76 4.21
CA GLU A 239 -10.02 15.88 4.32
C GLU A 239 -9.40 17.26 3.98
N HIS A 240 -8.11 17.44 4.29
CA HIS A 240 -7.39 18.71 4.11
C HIS A 240 -5.98 18.51 3.57
N SER A 241 -5.45 19.54 2.91
CA SER A 241 -4.01 19.54 2.57
C SER A 241 -3.18 19.39 3.85
N VAL A 242 -2.43 18.31 3.95
CA VAL A 242 -1.49 18.08 5.05
C VAL A 242 -0.32 19.03 4.86
N ILE A 243 -0.15 19.96 5.81
CA ILE A 243 0.91 20.97 5.80
C ILE A 243 1.76 20.78 7.04
N VAL A 244 3.07 20.75 6.83
CA VAL A 244 4.08 20.66 7.87
C VAL A 244 4.90 21.94 7.90
N GLU A 245 5.19 22.44 9.10
CA GLU A 245 6.03 23.62 9.32
C GLU A 245 7.38 23.20 9.91
N PHE A 246 8.46 23.70 9.34
CA PHE A 246 9.79 23.48 9.91
C PHE A 246 10.01 24.41 11.09
N ILE A 247 10.50 23.88 12.20
CA ILE A 247 10.81 24.63 13.42
C ILE A 247 12.26 24.40 13.84
N GLU A 248 12.76 25.20 14.78
CA GLU A 248 14.09 24.96 15.39
C GLU A 248 14.14 23.64 16.17
#